data_AF-A0A7W7RW16-F1
#
_entry.id   AF-A0A7W7RW16-F1
#
_cell.length_a   1.000
_cell.length_b   1.000
_cell.length_c   1.000
_cell.angle_alpha   90.00
_cell.angle_beta   90.00
_cell.angle_gamma   90.00
#
_symmetry.space_group_name_H-M   'P 1'
#
loop_
_entity.id
_entity.type
_entity.pdbx_description
1 polymer ?
#
loop_
_entity_poly.entity_id
_entity_poly.type
_entity_poly.pdbx_seq_one_letter_code
_entity_poly.pdbx_strand_id
1 'polypeptide(L)'
;MLIPCFGCESRFRPDEYFRACHDYNRGTDLVAWTCPRCGNQDELRVFPGELGFGYSREGRLDICDRVRIPGLRRRRQDLRLDISLDEEAWRVSSRLRQLAGAH
;
A
#
# COMPACT_ATOMS: atom_id res chain seq x y z
N MET A 1 -9.66 14.51 -3.61
CA MET A 1 -8.87 14.01 -2.45
C MET A 1 -7.48 13.67 -2.91
N LEU A 2 -6.45 13.95 -2.11
CA LEU A 2 -5.06 13.66 -2.45
C LEU A 2 -4.37 12.93 -1.30
N ILE A 3 -3.50 11.99 -1.65
CA ILE A 3 -2.75 11.16 -0.70
C ILE A 3 -1.32 11.71 -0.63
N PRO A 4 -0.80 12.05 0.57
CA PRO A 4 0.54 12.62 0.69
C PRO A 4 1.63 11.55 0.63
N CYS A 5 2.82 11.95 0.17
CA CYS A 5 4.08 11.31 0.53
C CYS A 5 4.59 11.95 1.82
N PHE A 6 4.87 11.15 2.85
CA PHE A 6 5.45 11.65 4.10
C PHE A 6 6.94 12.00 3.99
N GLY A 7 7.63 11.58 2.92
CA GLY A 7 9.04 11.91 2.69
C GLY A 7 9.26 13.24 1.96
N CYS A 8 8.36 13.66 1.07
CA CYS A 8 8.55 14.87 0.25
C CYS A 8 7.30 15.76 0.15
N GLU A 9 6.29 15.50 0.97
CA GLU A 9 5.03 16.27 1.10
C GLU A 9 4.18 16.38 -0.17
N SER A 10 4.58 15.65 -1.22
CA SER A 10 3.90 15.68 -2.51
C SER A 10 2.57 14.97 -2.43
N ARG A 11 1.59 15.47 -3.17
CA ARG A 11 0.21 15.01 -3.07
C ARG A 11 -0.23 14.37 -4.38
N PHE A 12 -0.70 13.14 -4.29
CA PHE A 12 -1.01 12.29 -5.43
C PHE A 12 -2.51 12.03 -5.54
N ARG A 13 -3.02 11.89 -6.77
CA ARG A 13 -4.37 11.36 -6.99
C ARG A 13 -4.40 9.86 -6.64
N PRO A 14 -5.55 9.30 -6.26
CA PRO A 14 -5.68 7.86 -5.97
C PRO A 14 -5.11 6.96 -7.07
N ASP A 15 -5.41 7.25 -8.35
CA ASP A 15 -4.90 6.46 -9.47
C ASP A 15 -3.36 6.43 -9.55
N GLU A 16 -2.72 7.60 -9.48
CA GLU A 16 -1.27 7.71 -9.49
C GLU A 16 -0.64 7.03 -8.28
N TYR A 17 -1.25 7.20 -7.10
CA TYR A 17 -0.78 6.62 -5.86
C TYR A 17 -0.86 5.09 -5.87
N PHE A 18 -2.01 4.52 -6.23
CA PHE A 18 -2.25 3.08 -6.20
C PHE A 18 -1.54 2.33 -7.34
N ARG A 19 -1.25 2.98 -8.47
CA ARG A 19 -0.37 2.41 -9.51
C ARG A 19 1.07 2.25 -9.04
N ALA A 20 1.51 3.06 -8.09
CA ALA A 20 2.85 2.99 -7.50
C ALA A 20 2.94 2.00 -6.32
N CYS A 21 1.84 1.32 -5.96
CA CYS A 21 1.86 0.24 -4.99
C CYS A 21 2.43 -1.05 -5.59
N HIS A 22 3.22 -1.78 -4.83
CA HIS A 22 3.83 -3.05 -5.23
C HIS A 22 4.03 -3.99 -4.03
N ASP A 23 4.50 -5.22 -4.30
CA ASP A 23 4.94 -6.19 -3.29
C ASP A 23 3.98 -6.39 -2.11
N TYR A 24 2.72 -6.77 -2.38
CA TYR A 24 1.77 -7.05 -1.30
C TYR A 24 2.28 -8.20 -0.41
N ASN A 25 2.52 -7.92 0.86
CA ASN A 25 2.89 -8.93 1.84
C ASN A 25 1.62 -9.52 2.46
N ARG A 26 1.22 -10.71 1.97
CA ARG A 26 0.06 -11.45 2.49
C ARG A 26 0.18 -11.80 3.98
N GLY A 27 1.39 -12.05 4.48
CA GLY A 27 1.63 -12.48 5.86
C GLY A 27 1.37 -11.37 6.87
N THR A 28 1.81 -10.15 6.54
CA THR A 28 1.65 -8.96 7.41
C THR A 28 0.48 -8.08 6.98
N ASP A 29 -0.16 -8.37 5.85
CA ASP A 29 -1.22 -7.57 5.24
C ASP A 29 -0.81 -6.11 4.97
N LEU A 30 0.41 -5.94 4.44
CA LEU A 30 1.02 -4.66 4.10
C LEU A 30 1.27 -4.57 2.60
N VAL A 31 1.25 -3.36 2.07
CA VAL A 31 1.54 -3.03 0.68
C VAL A 31 2.74 -2.09 0.66
N ALA A 32 3.77 -2.42 -0.12
CA ALA A 32 4.86 -1.50 -0.35
C ALA A 32 4.42 -0.41 -1.33
N TRP A 33 4.94 0.79 -1.14
CA TRP A 33 4.72 1.92 -2.01
C TRP A 33 6.01 2.70 -2.20
N THR A 34 6.33 3.06 -3.44
CA THR A 34 7.48 3.90 -3.75
C THR A 34 6.99 5.22 -4.35
N CYS A 35 7.36 6.33 -3.71
CA CYS A 35 6.96 7.66 -4.16
C CYS A 35 7.46 7.95 -5.58
N PRO A 36 6.57 8.20 -6.56
CA PRO A 36 6.98 8.49 -7.95
C PRO A 36 7.81 9.77 -8.08
N ARG A 37 7.74 10.69 -7.12
CA ARG A 37 8.44 11.98 -7.16
C ARG A 37 9.84 11.95 -6.53
N CYS A 38 10.00 11.29 -5.38
CA CYS A 38 11.24 11.35 -4.60
C CYS A 38 11.87 9.99 -4.28
N GLY A 39 11.21 8.88 -4.63
CA GLY A 39 11.71 7.54 -4.33
C GLY A 39 11.58 7.09 -2.87
N ASN A 40 10.93 7.89 -2.00
CA ASN A 40 10.63 7.45 -0.63
C ASN A 40 9.85 6.14 -0.64
N GLN A 41 10.34 5.14 0.09
CA GLN A 41 9.68 3.85 0.27
C GLN A 41 8.88 3.85 1.56
N ASP A 42 7.67 3.29 1.50
CA ASP A 42 6.78 3.17 2.64
C ASP A 42 6.04 1.82 2.62
N GLU A 43 5.56 1.38 3.77
CA GLU A 43 4.67 0.23 3.91
C GLU A 43 3.35 0.69 4.51
N LEU A 44 2.26 0.46 3.78
CA LEU A 44 0.93 0.90 4.17
C LEU A 44 -0.04 -0.26 4.31
N ARG A 45 -1.08 -0.06 5.12
CA ARG A 45 -2.22 -0.97 5.20
C ARG A 45 -3.45 -0.31 4.60
N VAL A 46 -4.09 -1.02 3.67
CA VAL A 46 -5.36 -0.58 3.07
C VAL A 46 -6.50 -1.03 3.98
N PHE A 47 -7.43 -0.13 4.30
CA PHE A 47 -8.67 -0.43 5.00
C PHE A 47 -9.86 0.01 4.14
N PRO A 48 -11.08 -0.51 4.38
CA PRO A 48 -12.27 0.08 3.81
C PRO A 48 -12.38 1.56 4.24
N GLY A 49 -12.38 2.46 3.26
CA GLY A 49 -12.51 3.89 3.49
C GLY A 49 -11.23 4.62 3.95
N GLU A 50 -10.10 3.94 4.15
CA GLU A 50 -8.90 4.56 4.75
C GLU A 50 -7.58 3.90 4.31
N LEU A 51 -6.49 4.67 4.34
CA LEU A 51 -5.11 4.16 4.33
C LEU A 51 -4.47 4.39 5.68
N GLY A 52 -3.89 3.33 6.24
CA GLY A 52 -3.08 3.40 7.45
C GLY A 52 -1.59 3.41 7.11
N PHE A 53 -0.89 4.35 7.73
CA PHE A 53 0.56 4.51 7.68
C PHE A 53 1.13 4.20 9.05
N GLY A 54 2.28 3.54 9.09
CA GLY A 54 2.83 3.05 10.34
C GLY A 54 4.32 2.79 10.26
N TYR A 55 4.90 2.54 11.43
CA TYR A 55 6.28 2.10 11.54
C TYR A 55 6.31 0.66 12.03
N SER A 56 7.25 -0.12 11.52
CA SER A 56 7.50 -1.47 12.04
C SER A 56 8.08 -1.36 13.46
N ARG A 57 7.31 -1.77 14.46
CA ARG A 57 7.75 -1.88 15.85
C ARG A 57 7.60 -3.33 16.29
N GLU A 58 8.71 -3.96 16.71
CA GLU A 58 8.74 -5.35 17.17
C GLU A 58 8.14 -6.37 16.17
N GLY A 59 8.34 -6.13 14.87
CA GLY A 59 7.82 -7.00 13.80
C GLY A 59 6.31 -6.86 13.53
N ARG A 60 5.64 -5.85 14.11
CA ARG A 60 4.25 -5.49 13.81
C ARG A 60 4.19 -4.05 13.29
N LEU A 61 3.37 -3.81 12.27
CA LEU A 61 3.07 -2.44 11.84
C LEU A 61 2.10 -1.82 12.84
N ASP A 62 2.54 -0.79 13.55
CA ASP A 62 1.67 0.06 14.37
C ASP A 62 1.19 1.23 13.51
N ILE A 63 -0.13 1.37 13.34
CA ILE A 63 -0.72 2.40 12.47
C ILE A 63 -0.82 3.70 13.26
N CYS A 64 0.10 4.61 12.99
CA CYS A 64 0.19 5.91 13.68
C CYS A 64 -0.61 7.01 12.97
N ASP A 65 -0.76 6.94 11.65
CA ASP A 65 -1.48 7.94 10.86
C ASP A 65 -2.48 7.26 9.91
N ARG A 66 -3.58 7.96 9.64
CA ARG A 66 -4.64 7.50 8.74
C ARG A 66 -5.10 8.60 7.81
N VAL A 67 -5.10 8.28 6.53
CA VAL A 67 -5.70 9.13 5.50
C VAL A 67 -7.07 8.55 5.16
N ARG A 68 -8.13 9.32 5.42
CA ARG A 68 -9.48 8.94 5.01
C ARG A 68 -9.60 9.01 3.49
N ILE A 69 -10.09 7.92 2.90
CA ILE A 69 -10.38 7.76 1.47
C ILE A 69 -11.79 7.17 1.30
N PRO A 70 -12.85 8.00 1.38
CA PRO A 70 -14.22 7.53 1.25
C PRO A 70 -14.43 6.72 -0.04
N GLY A 71 -15.16 5.61 0.04
CA GLY A 71 -15.40 4.72 -1.10
C GLY A 71 -14.28 3.70 -1.36
N LEU A 72 -13.13 3.82 -0.70
CA LEU A 72 -12.03 2.87 -0.85
C LEU A 72 -12.46 1.49 -0.37
N ARG A 73 -12.24 0.50 -1.21
CA ARG A 73 -12.50 -0.90 -0.95
C ARG A 73 -11.24 -1.70 -1.20
N ARG A 74 -11.21 -2.88 -0.58
CA ARG A 74 -10.15 -3.85 -0.79
C ARG A 74 -10.72 -5.25 -0.78
N ARG A 75 -10.08 -6.13 -1.54
CA ARG A 75 -10.36 -7.56 -1.55
C ARG A 75 -9.05 -8.31 -1.59
N ARG A 76 -8.78 -9.06 -0.52
CA ARG A 76 -7.65 -9.97 -0.45
C ARG A 76 -7.93 -11.20 -1.32
N GLN A 77 -6.97 -11.57 -2.14
CA GLN A 77 -6.95 -12.80 -2.93
C GLN A 77 -5.71 -13.61 -2.52
N ASP A 78 -5.56 -14.81 -3.07
CA ASP A 78 -4.49 -15.69 -2.64
C ASP A 78 -3.08 -15.15 -2.91
N LEU A 79 -2.89 -14.49 -4.06
CA LEU A 79 -1.58 -14.00 -4.53
C LEU A 79 -1.60 -12.50 -4.88
N ARG A 80 -2.62 -11.77 -4.43
CA ARG A 80 -2.73 -10.32 -4.69
C ARG A 80 -3.71 -9.64 -3.73
N LEU A 81 -3.61 -8.32 -3.70
CA LEU A 81 -4.62 -7.44 -3.15
C LEU A 81 -5.29 -6.67 -4.29
N ASP A 82 -6.60 -6.79 -4.40
CA ASP A 82 -7.40 -5.92 -5.28
C ASP A 82 -7.84 -4.70 -4.45
N ILE A 83 -7.49 -3.50 -4.90
CA ILE A 83 -7.89 -2.21 -4.31
C ILE A 83 -8.84 -1.55 -5.30
N SER A 84 -9.97 -1.01 -4.84
CA SER A 84 -10.87 -0.28 -5.72
C SER A 84 -11.41 0.98 -5.06
N LEU A 85 -11.68 1.98 -5.89
CA LEU A 85 -12.27 3.25 -5.51
C LEU A 85 -13.15 3.70 -6.67
N ASP A 86 -14.44 3.86 -6.40
CA ASP A 86 -15.46 4.14 -7.43
C ASP A 86 -15.42 3.09 -8.57
N GLU A 87 -15.17 3.51 -9.80
CA GLU A 87 -15.10 2.66 -11.00
C GLU A 87 -13.70 2.09 -11.26
N GLU A 88 -12.69 2.58 -10.53
CA GLU A 88 -11.30 2.21 -10.74
C GLU A 88 -10.86 1.06 -9.83
N ALA A 89 -9.98 0.21 -10.36
CA ALA A 89 -9.43 -0.92 -9.62
C ALA A 89 -7.95 -1.15 -9.95
N TRP A 90 -7.16 -1.32 -8.90
CA TRP A 90 -5.73 -1.61 -8.97
C TRP A 90 -5.44 -2.96 -8.33
N ARG A 91 -4.51 -3.70 -8.92
CA ARG A 91 -4.13 -5.05 -8.47
C ARG A 91 -2.68 -5.02 -8.03
N VAL A 92 -2.45 -5.29 -6.76
CA VAL A 92 -1.10 -5.35 -6.20
C VAL A 92 -0.74 -6.82 -5.99
N SER A 93 0.11 -7.34 -6.87
CA SER A 93 0.60 -8.71 -6.76
C SER A 93 1.34 -8.93 -5.45
N SER A 94 1.15 -10.09 -4.85
CA SER A 94 1.95 -10.46 -3.69
C SER A 94 3.39 -10.68 -4.12
N ARG A 95 4.33 -10.28 -3.27
CA ARG A 95 5.69 -10.75 -3.42
C ARG A 95 5.68 -12.25 -3.15
N LEU A 96 5.66 -13.06 -4.21
CA LEU A 96 6.20 -14.42 -4.11
C LEU A 96 7.64 -14.17 -3.66
N ARG A 97 7.94 -14.45 -2.38
CA ARG A 97 9.33 -14.62 -1.98
C ARG A 97 9.92 -15.51 -3.06
N GLN A 98 10.82 -14.98 -3.87
CA GLN A 98 11.75 -15.80 -4.63
C GLN A 98 12.46 -16.63 -3.55
N LEU A 99 11.97 -17.83 -3.30
CA LEU A 99 12.69 -18.93 -2.68
C LEU A 99 13.71 -19.43 -3.73
N ALA A 100 14.54 -18.51 -4.22
CA ALA A 100 15.62 -18.80 -5.16
C ALA A 100 16.89 -18.25 -4.53
N GLY A 101 17.72 -19.16 -4.02
CA GLY A 101 19.13 -18.91 -3.74
C GLY A 101 19.54 -18.96 -2.27
N ALA A 102 19.71 -20.16 -1.73
CA ALA A 102 20.83 -20.52 -0.85
C ALA A 102 20.80 -22.03 -0.56
N HIS A 103 21.29 -22.84 -1.51
CA HIS A 103 22.03 -24.08 -1.26
C HIS A 103 22.98 -24.30 -2.44
#